data_AF-A0A6C1PLA9-F1
#
_entry.id   AF-A0A6C1PLA9-F1
#
_cell.length_a   1.000
_cell.length_b   1.000
_cell.length_c   1.000
_cell.angle_alpha   90.00
_cell.angle_beta   90.00
_cell.angle_gamma   90.00
#
_symmetry.space_group_name_H-M   'P 1'
#
loop_
_entity.id
_entity.type
_entity.pdbx_description
1 polymer ?
#
loop_
_entity_poly.entity_id
_entity_poly.type
_entity_poly.pdbx_seq_one_letter_code
_entity_poly.pdbx_strand_id
1 'polypeptide(L)'
;MAKAKNRIYIIGAGLAGQSIASEIRTKGNLGTVVAFLDDDREKIGRRIDEIPVLGPINDVIELLQRTPADEALIAMPGASRDRLRQIYLVLLRAGFARIRIVPSVAEIVDGEAHLIQTREINPEDLLGRPPIRMNIRKSLAYLRDKRVLITGAGGSIGSELSRQLLSGGAQRLYLFDHDENSVYEIDREL
;
A
#
# COMPACT_ATOMS: atom_id res chain seq x y z
N MET A 1 -3.73 -26.81 27.24
CA MET A 1 -3.78 -27.07 25.78
C MET A 1 -2.83 -26.12 25.10
N ALA A 2 -1.82 -26.60 24.36
CA ALA A 2 -0.87 -25.74 23.67
C ALA A 2 -1.63 -24.94 22.58
N LYS A 3 -1.51 -23.61 22.61
CA LYS A 3 -2.11 -22.72 21.61
C LYS A 3 -1.56 -23.13 20.25
N ALA A 4 -2.41 -23.52 19.31
CA ALA A 4 -1.98 -23.92 17.96
C ALA A 4 -1.09 -22.81 17.38
N LYS A 5 0.13 -23.15 17.00
CA LYS A 5 1.10 -22.17 16.49
C LYS A 5 0.61 -21.69 15.13
N ASN A 6 0.30 -20.39 15.00
CA ASN A 6 -0.27 -19.82 13.78
C ASN A 6 0.61 -20.18 12.56
N ARG A 7 -0.01 -20.73 11.51
CA ARG A 7 0.64 -21.11 10.26
C ARG A 7 0.63 -19.90 9.33
N ILE A 8 1.80 -19.51 8.84
CA ILE A 8 1.97 -18.31 8.02
C ILE A 8 2.43 -18.71 6.62
N TYR A 9 1.70 -18.26 5.60
CA TYR A 9 2.06 -18.40 4.20
C TYR A 9 2.53 -17.03 3.70
N ILE A 10 3.77 -16.95 3.21
CA ILE A 10 4.35 -15.69 2.75
C ILE A 10 4.21 -15.62 1.23
N ILE A 11 3.55 -14.58 0.73
CA ILE A 11 3.38 -14.33 -0.70
C ILE A 11 4.55 -13.47 -1.18
N GLY A 12 5.38 -14.04 -2.04
CA GLY A 12 6.66 -13.48 -2.49
C GLY A 12 7.85 -14.09 -1.75
N ALA A 13 8.69 -14.83 -2.48
CA ALA A 13 9.93 -15.45 -1.99
C ALA A 13 11.17 -14.56 -2.24
N GLY A 14 10.96 -13.27 -2.49
CA GLY A 14 12.03 -12.27 -2.64
C GLY A 14 12.65 -11.86 -1.29
N LEU A 15 13.54 -10.86 -1.33
CA LEU A 15 14.27 -10.38 -0.15
C LEU A 15 13.35 -10.04 1.03
N ALA A 16 12.25 -9.31 0.79
CA ALA A 16 11.30 -8.94 1.84
C ALA A 16 10.67 -10.17 2.52
N GLY A 17 10.24 -11.17 1.74
CA GLY A 17 9.67 -12.41 2.27
C GLY A 17 10.69 -13.21 3.09
N GLN A 18 11.92 -13.30 2.60
CA GLN A 18 13.01 -14.01 3.30
C GLN A 18 13.39 -13.32 4.61
N SER A 19 13.52 -11.98 4.61
CA SER A 19 13.79 -11.21 5.83
C SER A 19 12.73 -11.44 6.90
N ILE A 20 11.45 -11.44 6.51
CA ILE A 20 10.34 -11.68 7.43
C ILE A 20 10.33 -13.11 7.95
N ALA A 21 10.57 -14.10 7.08
CA ALA A 21 10.65 -15.49 7.52
C ALA A 21 11.75 -15.69 8.57
N SER A 22 12.90 -15.06 8.36
CA SER A 22 14.00 -15.05 9.32
C SER A 22 13.61 -14.41 10.65
N GLU A 23 12.90 -13.28 10.61
CA GLU A 23 12.45 -12.58 11.81
C GLU A 23 11.41 -13.38 12.60
N ILE A 24 10.42 -13.98 11.93
CA ILE A 24 9.41 -14.87 12.54
C ILE A 24 10.08 -16.04 13.25
N ARG A 25 11.06 -16.67 12.59
CA ARG A 25 11.84 -17.78 13.13
C ARG A 25 12.64 -17.34 14.37
N THR A 26 13.26 -16.16 14.32
CA THR A 26 14.08 -15.62 15.42
C THR A 26 13.23 -15.24 16.64
N LYS A 27 12.08 -14.59 16.44
CA LYS A 27 11.17 -14.17 17.52
C LYS A 27 10.39 -15.34 18.12
N GLY A 28 10.21 -16.45 17.41
CA GLY A 28 9.76 -17.76 17.90
C GLY A 28 8.29 -17.86 18.37
N ASN A 29 7.67 -16.74 18.73
CA ASN A 29 6.31 -16.63 19.26
C ASN A 29 5.27 -16.13 18.24
N LEU A 30 5.70 -15.70 17.05
CA LEU A 30 4.82 -15.11 16.02
C LEU A 30 4.07 -16.15 15.18
N GLY A 31 4.58 -17.38 15.09
CA GLY A 31 3.99 -18.44 14.27
C GLY A 31 5.04 -19.35 13.66
N THR A 32 4.67 -20.05 12.59
CA THR A 32 5.57 -20.88 11.79
C THR A 32 5.29 -20.65 10.32
N VAL A 33 6.33 -20.30 9.56
CA VAL A 33 6.23 -20.13 8.12
C VAL A 33 6.14 -21.51 7.48
N VAL A 34 5.04 -21.76 6.76
CA VAL A 34 4.75 -23.08 6.17
C VAL A 34 5.28 -23.17 4.74
N ALA A 35 5.10 -22.12 3.95
CA ALA A 35 5.55 -22.05 2.57
C ALA A 35 5.69 -20.59 2.13
N PHE A 36 6.56 -20.39 1.14
CA PHE A 36 6.48 -19.22 0.26
C PHE A 36 5.60 -19.54 -0.93
N LEU A 37 4.79 -18.58 -1.37
CA LEU A 37 4.05 -18.65 -2.63
C LEU A 37 4.62 -17.61 -3.60
N ASP A 38 5.12 -18.03 -4.76
CA ASP A 38 5.76 -17.15 -5.76
C ASP A 38 5.42 -17.62 -7.18
N ASP A 39 5.35 -16.68 -8.14
CA ASP A 39 5.10 -16.99 -9.56
C ASP A 39 6.41 -17.15 -10.36
N ASP A 40 7.56 -16.83 -9.75
CA ASP A 40 8.87 -16.97 -10.37
C ASP A 40 9.25 -18.45 -10.55
N ARG A 41 9.28 -18.88 -11.82
CA ARG A 41 9.59 -20.27 -12.22
C ARG A 41 10.96 -20.73 -11.74
N GLU A 42 11.91 -19.83 -11.55
CA GLU A 42 13.23 -20.20 -11.03
C GLU A 42 13.18 -20.53 -9.54
N LYS A 43 12.21 -19.99 -8.79
CA LYS A 43 12.07 -20.25 -7.35
C LYS A 43 11.16 -21.43 -7.05
N ILE A 44 10.13 -21.65 -7.87
CA ILE A 44 9.12 -22.72 -7.65
C ILE A 44 9.81 -24.09 -7.53
N GLY A 45 9.42 -24.87 -6.53
CA GLY A 45 9.98 -26.19 -6.25
C GLY A 45 11.29 -26.18 -5.48
N ARG A 46 11.92 -25.02 -5.28
CA ARG A 46 13.10 -24.88 -4.40
C ARG A 46 12.68 -24.74 -2.94
N ARG A 47 13.68 -24.81 -2.05
CA ARG A 47 13.55 -24.45 -0.63
C ARG A 47 14.42 -23.24 -0.35
N ILE A 48 13.93 -22.31 0.47
CA ILE A 48 14.69 -21.19 1.00
C ILE A 48 14.63 -21.30 2.52
N ASP A 49 15.77 -21.43 3.17
CA ASP A 49 15.84 -21.65 4.62
C ASP A 49 14.96 -22.81 5.10
N GLU A 50 14.98 -23.93 4.38
CA GLU A 50 14.13 -25.11 4.61
C GLU A 50 12.62 -24.91 4.40
N ILE A 51 12.18 -23.73 3.95
CA ILE A 51 10.78 -23.44 3.63
C ILE A 51 10.54 -23.69 2.14
N PRO A 52 9.56 -24.51 1.75
CA PRO A 52 9.27 -24.77 0.34
C PRO A 52 8.70 -23.52 -0.36
N VAL A 53 9.09 -23.34 -1.62
CA VAL A 53 8.49 -22.33 -2.51
C VAL A 53 7.51 -23.03 -3.45
N LEU A 54 6.25 -22.64 -3.38
CA LEU A 54 5.16 -23.21 -4.16
C LEU A 54 4.65 -22.17 -5.17
N GLY A 55 4.26 -22.64 -6.35
CA GLY A 55 3.62 -21.81 -7.36
C GLY A 55 3.27 -22.60 -8.62
N PRO A 56 2.62 -21.97 -9.60
CA PRO A 56 2.13 -20.58 -9.57
C PRO A 56 1.10 -20.34 -8.47
N ILE A 57 1.05 -19.12 -7.93
CA ILE A 57 0.24 -18.78 -6.75
C ILE A 57 -1.22 -19.19 -6.97
N ASN A 58 -1.81 -18.82 -8.11
CA ASN A 58 -3.21 -19.12 -8.41
C ASN A 58 -3.54 -20.62 -8.44
N ASP A 59 -2.56 -21.47 -8.72
CA ASP A 59 -2.78 -22.91 -8.90
C ASP A 59 -2.65 -23.63 -7.55
N VAL A 60 -1.58 -23.32 -6.80
CA VAL A 60 -1.27 -24.00 -5.54
C VAL A 60 -2.18 -23.54 -4.40
N ILE A 61 -2.70 -22.31 -4.49
CA ILE A 61 -3.47 -21.69 -3.41
C ILE A 61 -4.91 -22.13 -3.35
N GLU A 62 -5.36 -23.09 -4.14
CA GLU A 62 -6.61 -23.82 -3.88
C GLU A 62 -6.34 -25.21 -3.26
N LEU A 63 -5.12 -25.75 -3.45
CA LEU A 63 -4.70 -27.08 -2.99
C LEU A 63 -4.15 -27.13 -1.53
N LEU A 64 -3.86 -25.97 -0.97
CA LEU A 64 -3.59 -25.67 0.44
C LEU A 64 -4.50 -26.39 1.44
N GLN A 65 -4.02 -27.36 2.22
CA GLN A 65 -4.76 -27.76 3.42
C GLN A 65 -4.63 -26.68 4.49
N ARG A 66 -5.68 -25.86 4.64
CA ARG A 66 -5.72 -24.71 5.55
C ARG A 66 -6.54 -24.98 6.80
N THR A 67 -6.22 -24.22 7.85
CA THR A 67 -7.07 -24.06 9.02
C THR A 67 -7.55 -22.61 9.13
N PRO A 68 -8.65 -22.32 9.84
CA PRO A 68 -9.10 -20.94 10.07
C PRO A 68 -8.09 -20.04 10.78
N ALA A 69 -7.07 -20.62 11.43
CA ALA A 69 -5.98 -19.91 12.08
C ALA A 69 -4.78 -19.61 11.15
N ASP A 70 -4.84 -20.09 9.90
CA ASP A 70 -3.80 -19.85 8.90
C ASP A 70 -3.86 -18.41 8.40
N GLU A 71 -2.69 -17.84 8.17
CA GLU A 71 -2.52 -16.44 7.82
C GLU A 71 -1.72 -16.30 6.53
N ALA A 72 -2.13 -15.35 5.69
CA ALA A 72 -1.37 -14.95 4.52
C ALA A 72 -0.68 -13.61 4.76
N LEU A 73 0.60 -13.54 4.43
CA LEU A 73 1.39 -12.32 4.51
C LEU A 73 1.95 -11.96 3.14
N ILE A 74 1.47 -10.86 2.57
CA ILE A 74 1.91 -10.37 1.26
C ILE A 74 3.22 -9.59 1.43
N ALA A 75 4.33 -10.22 1.07
CA ALA A 75 5.68 -9.66 1.12
C ALA A 75 6.18 -9.23 -0.27
N MET A 76 5.34 -8.46 -0.97
CA MET A 76 5.62 -7.95 -2.31
C MET A 76 5.55 -6.40 -2.36
N PRO A 77 6.43 -5.68 -1.62
CA PRO A 77 6.34 -4.22 -1.49
C PRO A 77 6.54 -3.44 -2.80
N GLY A 78 7.06 -4.08 -3.85
CA GLY A 78 7.19 -3.51 -5.19
C GLY A 78 6.12 -3.97 -6.20
N ALA A 79 5.13 -4.77 -5.78
CA ALA A 79 4.06 -5.21 -6.66
C ALA A 79 3.16 -4.04 -7.08
N SER A 80 2.66 -4.09 -8.32
CA SER A 80 1.62 -3.16 -8.75
C SER A 80 0.34 -3.38 -7.93
N ARG A 81 -0.49 -2.34 -7.80
CA ARG A 81 -1.78 -2.43 -7.10
C ARG A 81 -2.72 -3.46 -7.74
N ASP A 82 -2.75 -3.54 -9.07
CA ASP A 82 -3.54 -4.57 -9.77
C ASP A 82 -3.10 -5.98 -9.38
N ARG A 83 -1.79 -6.17 -9.24
CA ARG A 83 -1.22 -7.44 -8.80
C ARG A 83 -1.55 -7.73 -7.34
N LEU A 84 -1.45 -6.74 -6.44
CA LEU A 84 -1.84 -6.88 -5.04
C LEU A 84 -3.34 -7.22 -4.91
N ARG A 85 -4.19 -6.55 -5.69
CA ARG A 85 -5.63 -6.82 -5.74
C ARG A 85 -5.93 -8.24 -6.24
N GLN A 86 -5.26 -8.68 -7.30
CA GLN A 86 -5.38 -10.05 -7.80
C GLN A 86 -5.02 -11.05 -6.71
N ILE A 87 -3.86 -10.89 -6.08
CA ILE A 87 -3.38 -11.76 -4.99
C ILE A 87 -4.36 -11.77 -3.82
N TYR A 88 -4.82 -10.60 -3.38
CA TYR A 88 -5.79 -10.48 -2.29
C TYR A 88 -7.08 -11.25 -2.58
N LEU A 89 -7.65 -11.08 -3.78
CA LEU A 89 -8.89 -11.78 -4.17
C LEU A 89 -8.70 -13.29 -4.28
N VAL A 90 -7.51 -13.74 -4.69
CA VAL A 90 -7.16 -15.15 -4.74
C VAL A 90 -7.05 -15.74 -3.33
N LEU A 91 -6.39 -15.03 -2.42
CA LEU A 91 -6.29 -15.41 -1.00
C LEU A 91 -7.65 -15.46 -0.31
N LEU A 92 -8.50 -14.46 -0.58
CA LEU A 92 -9.83 -14.39 -0.01
C LEU A 92 -10.71 -15.57 -0.47
N ARG A 93 -10.66 -15.89 -1.77
CA ARG A 93 -11.37 -17.05 -2.34
C ARG A 93 -10.87 -18.38 -1.77
N ALA A 94 -9.57 -18.48 -1.53
CA ALA A 94 -8.95 -19.64 -0.90
C ALA A 94 -9.27 -19.81 0.60
N GLY A 95 -9.98 -18.84 1.21
CA GLY A 95 -10.47 -18.92 2.58
C GLY A 95 -9.51 -18.37 3.65
N PHE A 96 -8.53 -17.54 3.29
CA PHE A 96 -7.68 -16.89 4.28
C PHE A 96 -8.47 -15.83 5.07
N ALA A 97 -8.67 -16.09 6.36
CA ALA A 97 -9.37 -15.16 7.26
C ALA A 97 -8.51 -13.98 7.71
N ARG A 98 -7.18 -14.11 7.65
CA ARG A 98 -6.21 -13.06 8.00
C ARG A 98 -5.24 -12.86 6.86
N ILE A 99 -5.28 -11.66 6.27
CA ILE A 99 -4.39 -11.25 5.19
C ILE A 99 -3.70 -9.95 5.61
N ARG A 100 -2.37 -10.01 5.75
CA ARG A 100 -1.53 -8.86 6.05
C ARG A 100 -0.65 -8.49 4.87
N ILE A 101 -0.17 -7.26 4.84
CA ILE A 101 0.77 -6.76 3.82
C ILE A 101 2.00 -6.12 4.47
N VAL A 102 3.12 -6.26 3.78
CA VAL A 102 4.36 -5.53 4.08
C VAL A 102 4.32 -4.18 3.36
N PRO A 103 4.35 -3.06 4.09
CA PRO A 103 4.32 -1.74 3.49
C PRO A 103 5.55 -1.50 2.61
N SER A 104 5.39 -0.62 1.63
CA SER A 104 6.50 -0.14 0.81
C SER A 104 7.45 0.73 1.62
N VAL A 105 8.70 0.86 1.15
CA VAL A 105 9.72 1.70 1.83
C VAL A 105 9.26 3.15 1.96
N ALA A 106 8.53 3.69 0.97
CA ALA A 106 7.99 5.05 1.05
C ALA A 106 7.00 5.22 2.20
N GLU A 107 6.14 4.24 2.44
CA GLU A 107 5.15 4.25 3.52
C GLU A 107 5.79 4.09 4.90
N ILE A 108 6.97 3.43 4.97
CA ILE A 108 7.73 3.31 6.23
C ILE A 108 8.43 4.62 6.58
N VAL A 109 8.88 5.40 5.58
CA VAL A 109 9.60 6.67 5.80
C VAL A 109 8.67 7.80 6.25
N ASP A 110 7.40 7.80 5.80
CA ASP A 110 6.40 8.81 6.18
C ASP A 110 5.74 8.54 7.56
N GLY A 111 6.01 7.39 8.19
CA GLY A 111 5.48 7.01 9.51
C GLY A 111 6.56 6.86 10.59
N GLU A 112 6.22 7.12 11.85
CA GLU A 112 7.13 6.80 12.95
C GLU A 112 7.28 5.28 13.13
N ALA A 113 8.54 4.84 13.08
CA ALA A 113 9.14 3.70 13.79
C ALA A 113 9.36 2.34 13.06
N HIS A 114 10.61 1.89 13.24
CA HIS A 114 11.15 0.53 13.41
C HIS A 114 10.63 -0.63 12.53
N LEU A 115 11.55 -1.22 11.76
CA LEU A 115 11.63 -2.60 11.26
C LEU A 115 10.29 -3.34 11.05
N ILE A 116 9.91 -3.46 9.77
CA ILE A 116 8.91 -4.38 9.18
C ILE A 116 7.64 -4.56 10.02
N GLN A 117 6.91 -3.46 10.25
CA GLN A 117 5.52 -3.55 10.71
C GLN A 117 4.64 -4.04 9.55
N THR A 118 4.19 -5.29 9.64
CA THR A 118 3.10 -5.79 8.80
C THR A 118 1.78 -5.21 9.31
N ARG A 119 0.86 -4.83 8.43
CA ARG A 119 -0.49 -4.40 8.81
C ARG A 119 -1.56 -5.19 8.07
N GLU A 120 -2.79 -5.14 8.57
CA GLU A 120 -3.94 -5.61 7.80
C GLU A 120 -4.05 -4.82 6.50
N ILE A 121 -4.62 -5.46 5.48
CA ILE A 121 -4.85 -4.83 4.19
C ILE A 121 -6.08 -3.92 4.26
N ASN A 122 -5.92 -2.69 3.77
CA ASN A 122 -6.95 -1.65 3.84
C ASN A 122 -7.55 -1.41 2.45
N PRO A 123 -8.76 -0.83 2.33
CA PRO A 123 -9.35 -0.51 1.03
C PRO A 123 -8.45 0.34 0.14
N GLU A 124 -7.66 1.25 0.71
CA GLU A 124 -6.72 2.13 -0.01
C GLU A 124 -5.59 1.37 -0.70
N ASP A 125 -5.23 0.17 -0.24
CA ASP A 125 -4.25 -0.69 -0.91
C ASP A 125 -4.77 -1.20 -2.26
N LEU A 126 -6.10 -1.36 -2.34
CA LEU A 126 -6.82 -1.93 -3.47
C LEU A 126 -7.44 -0.87 -4.38
N LEU A 127 -7.80 0.29 -3.83
CA LEU A 127 -8.44 1.40 -4.52
C LEU A 127 -7.36 2.31 -5.13
N GLY A 128 -7.19 2.19 -6.44
CA GLY A 128 -6.25 2.98 -7.21
C GLY A 128 -6.67 4.45 -7.31
N ARG A 129 -5.99 5.31 -6.55
CA ARG A 129 -5.45 6.52 -7.16
C ARG A 129 -3.94 6.39 -7.11
N PRO A 130 -3.22 6.32 -8.24
CA PRO A 130 -1.80 6.65 -8.17
C PRO A 130 -1.74 8.07 -7.58
N PRO A 131 -0.92 8.35 -6.56
CA PRO A 131 -0.49 9.71 -6.36
C PRO A 131 0.15 10.10 -7.68
N ILE A 132 -0.52 10.92 -8.48
CA ILE A 132 0.10 11.50 -9.65
C ILE A 132 1.24 12.31 -9.07
N ARG A 133 2.47 11.80 -9.18
CA ARG A 133 3.68 12.58 -8.92
C ARG A 133 3.83 13.59 -10.06
N MET A 134 2.87 14.50 -10.16
CA MET A 134 3.04 15.72 -10.92
C MET A 134 4.14 16.47 -10.20
N ASN A 135 5.23 16.76 -10.90
CA ASN A 135 6.12 17.80 -10.45
C ASN A 135 5.31 19.10 -10.57
N ILE A 136 4.61 19.44 -9.49
CA ILE A 136 3.64 20.54 -9.44
C ILE A 136 4.32 21.83 -9.89
N ARG A 137 5.59 22.04 -9.54
CA ARG A 137 6.38 23.19 -10.06
C ARG A 137 6.49 23.21 -11.58
N LYS A 138 6.76 22.07 -12.24
CA LYS A 138 6.77 21.99 -13.71
C LYS A 138 5.38 22.11 -14.32
N SER A 139 4.38 21.55 -13.65
CA SER A 139 2.99 21.51 -14.12
C SER A 139 2.28 22.85 -13.96
N LEU A 140 2.67 23.67 -12.98
CA LEU A 140 2.12 25.02 -12.74
C LEU A 140 2.97 26.13 -13.36
N ALA A 141 4.12 25.83 -13.97
CA ALA A 141 5.00 26.84 -14.57
C ALA A 141 4.28 27.69 -15.64
N TYR A 142 3.29 27.13 -16.36
CA TYR A 142 2.51 27.85 -17.35
C TYR A 142 1.51 28.86 -16.72
N LEU A 143 1.22 28.72 -15.43
CA LEU A 143 0.32 29.59 -14.66
C LEU A 143 1.07 30.70 -13.90
N ARG A 144 2.40 30.69 -13.94
CA ARG A 144 3.20 31.78 -13.38
C ARG A 144 2.88 33.10 -14.09
N ASP A 145 2.75 34.17 -13.30
CA ASP A 145 2.38 35.52 -13.74
C ASP A 145 1.00 35.61 -14.43
N LYS A 146 0.16 34.58 -14.30
CA LYS A 146 -1.22 34.58 -14.81
C LYS A 146 -2.22 35.01 -13.74
N ARG A 147 -3.37 35.48 -14.19
CA ARG A 147 -4.55 35.73 -13.36
C ARG A 147 -5.47 34.52 -13.45
N VAL A 148 -5.82 33.92 -12.31
CA VAL A 148 -6.53 32.63 -12.25
C VAL A 148 -7.80 32.77 -11.41
N LEU A 149 -8.92 32.28 -11.92
CA LEU A 149 -10.18 32.13 -11.18
C LEU A 149 -10.35 30.67 -10.76
N ILE A 150 -10.57 30.44 -9.47
CA ILE A 150 -10.80 29.12 -8.90
C ILE A 150 -12.27 29.02 -8.52
N THR A 151 -13.00 28.13 -9.19
CA THR A 151 -14.39 27.80 -8.87
C THR A 151 -14.44 26.64 -7.89
N GLY A 152 -15.26 26.74 -6.84
CA GLY A 152 -15.23 25.78 -5.74
C GLY A 152 -14.06 26.02 -4.78
N ALA A 153 -13.65 27.29 -4.61
CA ALA A 153 -12.45 27.68 -3.85
C ALA A 153 -12.51 27.32 -2.36
N GLY A 154 -13.71 27.30 -1.75
CA GLY A 154 -13.93 26.90 -0.36
C GLY A 154 -13.91 25.38 -0.15
N GLY A 155 -14.01 24.60 -1.22
CA GLY A 155 -13.90 23.14 -1.16
C GLY A 155 -12.47 22.66 -0.85
N SER A 156 -12.35 21.41 -0.42
CA SER A 156 -11.05 20.78 -0.09
C SER A 156 -10.05 20.77 -1.25
N ILE A 157 -10.51 20.65 -2.50
CA ILE A 157 -9.65 20.69 -3.69
C ILE A 157 -9.32 22.14 -4.07
N GLY A 158 -10.32 23.04 -4.07
CA GLY A 158 -10.12 24.43 -4.47
C GLY A 158 -9.19 25.20 -3.54
N SER A 159 -9.30 24.97 -2.23
CA SER A 159 -8.43 25.57 -1.22
C SER A 159 -6.97 25.13 -1.41
N GLU A 160 -6.74 23.85 -1.66
CA GLU A 160 -5.39 23.34 -1.90
C GLU A 160 -4.79 23.85 -3.22
N LEU A 161 -5.59 23.95 -4.28
CA LEU A 161 -5.17 24.58 -5.53
C LEU A 161 -4.81 26.05 -5.33
N SER A 162 -5.56 26.77 -4.50
CA SER A 162 -5.31 28.18 -4.21
C SER A 162 -3.93 28.38 -3.56
N ARG A 163 -3.60 27.58 -2.54
CA ARG A 163 -2.27 27.58 -1.88
C ARG A 163 -1.14 27.28 -2.87
N GLN A 164 -1.32 26.26 -3.70
CA GLN A 164 -0.29 25.83 -4.64
C GLN A 164 -0.07 26.83 -5.79
N LEU A 165 -1.14 27.46 -6.28
CA LEU A 165 -1.03 28.46 -7.34
C LEU A 165 -0.43 29.78 -6.84
N LEU A 166 -0.77 30.19 -5.61
CA LEU A 166 -0.17 31.37 -4.98
C LEU A 166 1.34 31.18 -4.77
N SER A 167 1.73 30.07 -4.13
CA SER A 167 3.14 29.72 -3.94
C SER A 167 3.87 29.40 -5.26
N GLY A 168 3.13 28.98 -6.29
CA GLY A 168 3.61 28.74 -7.64
C GLY A 168 3.85 30.01 -8.48
N GLY A 169 3.51 31.19 -7.95
CA GLY A 169 3.77 32.49 -8.59
C GLY A 169 2.67 32.97 -9.54
N ALA A 170 1.41 32.59 -9.32
CA ALA A 170 0.30 33.25 -9.99
C ALA A 170 0.29 34.75 -9.66
N GLN A 171 -0.01 35.61 -10.64
CA GLN A 171 -0.05 37.07 -10.44
C GLN A 171 -1.23 37.49 -9.55
N ARG A 172 -2.38 36.81 -9.72
CA ARG A 172 -3.60 37.10 -8.96
C ARG A 172 -4.50 35.88 -8.95
N LEU A 173 -5.06 35.57 -7.79
CA LEU A 173 -6.11 34.57 -7.62
C LEU A 173 -7.45 35.26 -7.39
N TYR A 174 -8.51 34.70 -7.97
CA TYR A 174 -9.89 35.03 -7.70
C TYR A 174 -10.56 33.79 -7.15
N LEU A 175 -11.14 33.88 -5.96
CA LEU A 175 -11.78 32.76 -5.27
C LEU A 175 -13.30 32.88 -5.49
N PHE A 176 -13.91 31.84 -6.04
CA PHE A 176 -15.34 31.80 -6.30
C PHE A 176 -15.93 30.49 -5.77
N ASP A 177 -16.95 30.60 -4.94
CA ASP A 177 -17.70 29.47 -4.41
C ASP A 177 -19.15 29.91 -4.11
N HIS A 178 -20.00 28.93 -3.81
CA HIS A 178 -21.35 29.16 -3.33
C HIS A 178 -21.39 29.44 -1.81
N ASP A 179 -20.45 28.88 -1.05
CA ASP A 179 -20.36 29.08 0.40
C ASP A 179 -19.43 30.24 0.75
N GLU A 180 -20.02 31.33 1.25
CA GLU A 180 -19.30 32.53 1.70
C GLU A 180 -18.33 32.24 2.84
N ASN A 181 -18.71 31.40 3.81
CA ASN A 181 -17.87 31.17 5.00
C ASN A 181 -16.60 30.42 4.62
N SER A 182 -16.73 29.42 3.74
CA SER A 182 -15.59 28.63 3.27
C SER A 182 -14.65 29.47 2.40
N VAL A 183 -15.17 30.40 1.57
CA VAL A 183 -14.34 31.35 0.80
C VAL A 183 -13.63 32.35 1.71
N TYR A 184 -14.34 32.85 2.74
CA TYR A 184 -13.75 33.74 3.72
C TYR A 184 -12.63 33.08 4.52
N GLU A 185 -12.79 31.82 4.91
CA GLU A 185 -11.77 31.05 5.63
C GLU A 185 -10.49 30.87 4.80
N ILE A 186 -10.61 30.49 3.52
CA ILE A 186 -9.44 30.32 2.66
C ILE A 186 -8.79 31.66 2.29
N ASP A 187 -9.57 32.72 2.06
CA ASP A 187 -9.02 34.06 1.81
C ASP A 187 -8.18 34.55 3.00
N ARG A 188 -8.62 34.23 4.22
CA ARG A 188 -7.89 34.53 5.45
C ARG A 188 -6.62 33.69 5.66
N GLU A 189 -6.54 32.54 5.02
CA GLU A 189 -5.41 31.60 5.11
C GLU A 189 -4.28 31.95 4.12
N LEU A 190 -4.62 32.51 2.96
CA LEU A 190 -3.72 32.84 1.84
C LEU A 190 -3.00 34.18 2.02
#